data_AF-A0A3A3HJF0-F1
#
_entry.id   AF-A0A3A3HJF0-F1
#
_cell.length_a   1.000
_cell.length_b   1.000
_cell.length_c   1.000
_cell.angle_alpha   90.00
_cell.angle_beta   90.00
_cell.angle_gamma   90.00
#
_symmetry.space_group_name_H-M   'P 1'
#
loop_
_entity.id
_entity.type
_entity.pdbx_description
1 polymer ?
#
loop_
_entity_poly.entity_id
_entity_poly.type
_entity_poly.pdbx_seq_one_letter_code
_entity_poly.pdbx_strand_id
1 'polypeptide(L)'
;MPCDNVAIGSPTATPVSGQCNVRIDPTTVKVARPGFDVGSATGRQLILDSDRVYAKVLKAGEITIAAGGNTAVVSPVPIPATAYLDWNWYFTGGSVIWPPATTGQVAANTENGLEYSISGSTVTVYNTGSASITVRYMLCADNEDSTPSTGGSKILFSGNDGIQDFVQIKRPGSSDTSTKLRDILLDTRFSYIPIIAEGWLAPSDCTESATSTRFGNKAKTISFTNTGFIPFVKMIVKQNTSTAGLQYREPRSRMLVFYGSSGLNWTQGNEGTVALISNTSVKFHMCTGGNTWIDPANPNSGIRDAGDDPLGIRYYIFGIPTSL
;
A
#
# COMPACT_ATOMS: atom_id res chain seq x y z
N MET A 1 -6.87 -4.38 0.38
CA MET A 1 -7.30 -3.88 1.72
C MET A 1 -8.78 -3.57 1.65
N PRO A 2 -9.57 -3.68 2.73
CA PRO A 2 -10.96 -3.25 2.69
C PRO A 2 -11.00 -1.76 2.35
N CYS A 3 -11.78 -1.43 1.33
CA CYS A 3 -11.95 -0.06 0.84
C CYS A 3 -13.04 0.65 1.69
N ASP A 4 -12.91 0.54 3.02
CA ASP A 4 -13.87 1.06 3.99
C ASP A 4 -13.18 1.49 5.30
N ASN A 5 -13.97 1.91 6.30
CA ASN A 5 -13.48 2.35 7.60
C ASN A 5 -13.31 1.20 8.63
N VAL A 6 -13.56 -0.05 8.25
CA VAL A 6 -13.57 -1.22 9.15
C VAL A 6 -12.18 -1.81 9.26
N ALA A 7 -11.82 -2.28 10.46
CA ALA A 7 -10.54 -2.92 10.69
C ALA A 7 -10.41 -4.30 10.07
N ILE A 8 -9.17 -4.67 9.75
CA ILE A 8 -8.87 -6.04 9.41
C ILE A 8 -9.02 -6.87 10.68
N GLY A 9 -10.17 -7.53 10.82
CA GLY A 9 -10.43 -8.48 11.89
C GLY A 9 -9.27 -9.46 12.09
N SER A 10 -8.70 -9.43 13.29
CA SER A 10 -7.62 -10.30 13.74
C SER A 10 -8.14 -11.08 14.96
N PRO A 11 -8.97 -12.11 14.75
CA PRO A 11 -9.59 -12.83 15.85
C PRO A 11 -8.51 -13.49 16.71
N THR A 12 -8.73 -13.45 18.02
CA THR A 12 -7.89 -14.11 19.04
C THR A 12 -8.78 -14.98 19.92
N ALA A 13 -8.21 -16.06 20.44
CA ALA A 13 -8.85 -16.92 21.43
C ALA A 13 -7.81 -17.35 22.47
N THR A 14 -8.26 -17.88 23.60
CA THR A 14 -7.36 -18.39 24.64
C THR A 14 -6.82 -19.75 24.19
N PRO A 15 -5.48 -19.97 24.18
CA PRO A 15 -4.90 -21.28 23.89
C PRO A 15 -5.39 -22.35 24.87
N VAL A 16 -5.70 -23.52 24.35
CA VAL A 16 -6.11 -24.72 25.11
C VAL A 16 -5.08 -25.82 24.89
N SER A 17 -4.75 -26.56 25.95
CA SER A 17 -3.82 -27.69 25.86
C SER A 17 -4.31 -28.74 24.84
N GLY A 18 -3.41 -29.25 24.00
CA GLY A 18 -3.70 -30.23 22.96
C GLY A 18 -4.24 -29.66 21.65
N GLN A 19 -4.40 -28.33 21.52
CA GLN A 19 -4.79 -27.69 20.25
C GLN A 19 -3.75 -27.92 19.15
N CYS A 20 -4.24 -28.27 17.96
CA CYS A 20 -3.44 -28.37 16.75
C CYS A 20 -3.48 -27.05 15.99
N ASN A 21 -2.38 -26.28 16.02
CA ASN A 21 -2.33 -24.96 15.36
C ASN A 21 -1.73 -25.02 13.95
N VAL A 22 -1.07 -26.12 13.60
CA VAL A 22 -0.45 -26.33 12.29
C VAL A 22 -0.75 -27.75 11.84
N ARG A 23 -1.30 -27.89 10.63
CA ARG A 23 -1.49 -29.17 9.96
C ARG A 23 -0.95 -29.10 8.55
N ILE A 24 -0.02 -29.99 8.25
CA ILE A 24 0.58 -30.18 6.92
C ILE A 24 0.52 -31.68 6.65
N ASP A 25 -0.40 -32.09 5.78
CA ASP A 25 -0.61 -33.48 5.39
C ASP A 25 -0.96 -33.56 3.89
N PRO A 26 -0.94 -34.75 3.26
CA PRO A 26 -1.19 -34.92 1.83
C PRO A 26 -2.52 -34.35 1.29
N THR A 27 -3.44 -33.93 2.15
CA THR A 27 -4.77 -33.41 1.79
C THR A 27 -4.98 -31.97 2.24
N THR A 28 -4.26 -31.49 3.25
CA THR A 28 -4.51 -30.20 3.90
C THR A 28 -3.22 -29.50 4.31
N VAL A 29 -3.16 -28.18 4.07
CA VAL A 29 -2.20 -27.27 4.70
C VAL A 29 -2.96 -26.15 5.38
N LYS A 30 -2.96 -26.13 6.73
CA LYS A 30 -3.65 -25.12 7.53
C LYS A 30 -2.77 -24.64 8.68
N VAL A 31 -2.76 -23.33 8.89
CA VAL A 31 -2.12 -22.68 10.05
C VAL A 31 -3.17 -21.79 10.70
N ALA A 32 -3.53 -22.10 11.94
CA ALA A 32 -4.47 -21.34 12.72
C ALA A 32 -3.77 -20.20 13.48
N ARG A 33 -4.52 -19.14 13.74
CA ARG A 33 -4.12 -18.07 14.67
C ARG A 33 -4.08 -18.60 16.10
N PRO A 34 -3.36 -17.92 17.01
CA PRO A 34 -3.32 -18.31 18.42
C PRO A 34 -4.72 -18.50 19.02
N GLY A 35 -4.92 -19.64 19.69
CA GLY A 35 -6.16 -20.01 20.36
C GLY A 35 -7.19 -20.76 19.52
N PHE A 36 -6.92 -20.99 18.22
CA PHE A 36 -7.82 -21.74 17.34
C PHE A 36 -7.19 -23.07 16.91
N ASP A 37 -8.01 -24.12 16.84
CA ASP A 37 -7.61 -25.43 16.32
C ASP A 37 -7.88 -25.51 14.81
N VAL A 38 -6.90 -25.98 14.02
CA VAL A 38 -7.01 -26.09 12.56
C VAL A 38 -8.16 -26.98 12.07
N GLY A 39 -8.64 -27.91 12.88
CA GLY A 39 -9.77 -28.79 12.55
C GLY A 39 -11.12 -28.08 12.58
N SER A 40 -11.22 -26.91 13.25
CA SER A 40 -12.48 -26.14 13.38
C SER A 40 -12.35 -24.67 12.96
N ALA A 41 -11.13 -24.16 12.84
CA ALA A 41 -10.88 -22.78 12.47
C ALA A 41 -11.37 -22.47 11.04
N THR A 42 -12.00 -21.31 10.87
CA THR A 42 -12.50 -20.82 9.58
C THR A 42 -12.23 -19.33 9.40
N GLY A 43 -12.44 -18.81 8.19
CA GLY A 43 -12.24 -17.40 7.88
C GLY A 43 -10.87 -16.86 8.38
N ARG A 44 -10.88 -15.67 8.96
CA ARG A 44 -9.67 -15.01 9.47
C ARG A 44 -9.06 -15.67 10.71
N GLN A 45 -9.63 -16.74 11.24
CA GLN A 45 -8.98 -17.57 12.28
C GLN A 45 -7.82 -18.39 11.71
N LEU A 46 -7.76 -18.57 10.39
CA LEU A 46 -6.64 -19.20 9.68
C LEU A 46 -5.71 -18.14 9.09
N ILE A 47 -4.41 -18.30 9.30
CA ILE A 47 -3.32 -17.54 8.67
C ILE A 47 -3.05 -18.13 7.27
N LEU A 48 -2.95 -19.46 7.20
CA LEU A 48 -2.79 -20.22 5.96
C LEU A 48 -3.88 -21.29 5.88
N ASP A 49 -4.34 -21.53 4.66
CA ASP A 49 -5.44 -22.43 4.34
C ASP A 49 -5.30 -22.85 2.88
N SER A 50 -5.07 -24.13 2.63
CA SER A 50 -4.94 -24.71 1.29
C SER A 50 -6.19 -24.58 0.43
N ASP A 51 -7.34 -24.30 1.04
CA ASP A 51 -8.61 -24.07 0.35
C ASP A 51 -8.74 -22.61 -0.14
N ARG A 52 -7.80 -21.74 0.26
CA ARG A 52 -7.81 -20.31 -0.07
C ARG A 52 -6.69 -19.92 -0.99
N VAL A 53 -6.89 -18.73 -1.55
CA VAL A 53 -6.03 -18.13 -2.53
C VAL A 53 -5.59 -16.78 -1.99
N TYR A 54 -4.29 -16.64 -1.75
CA TYR A 54 -3.71 -15.46 -1.12
C TYR A 54 -3.07 -14.56 -2.17
N ALA A 55 -3.41 -13.28 -2.17
CA ALA A 55 -2.62 -12.26 -2.86
C ALA A 55 -1.17 -12.31 -2.36
N LYS A 56 -0.22 -12.08 -3.27
CA LYS A 56 1.21 -12.22 -2.98
C LYS A 56 1.94 -10.93 -3.27
N VAL A 57 2.97 -10.65 -2.46
CA VAL A 57 3.94 -9.61 -2.76
C VAL A 57 5.20 -10.29 -3.28
N LEU A 58 5.34 -10.32 -4.60
CA LEU A 58 6.42 -11.02 -5.29
C LEU A 58 7.78 -10.38 -4.98
N LYS A 59 7.80 -9.06 -4.91
CA LYS A 59 8.97 -8.26 -4.57
C LYS A 59 8.54 -6.94 -3.96
N ALA A 60 9.28 -6.46 -2.98
CA ALA A 60 9.15 -5.10 -2.47
C ALA A 60 10.53 -4.52 -2.20
N GLY A 61 10.62 -3.20 -2.20
CA GLY A 61 11.88 -2.52 -1.97
C GLY A 61 11.78 -1.02 -2.20
N GLU A 62 12.95 -0.39 -2.31
CA GLU A 62 13.11 1.01 -2.65
C GLU A 62 14.13 1.13 -3.79
N ILE A 63 13.81 1.92 -4.81
CA ILE A 63 14.69 2.21 -5.95
C ILE A 63 14.77 3.72 -6.17
N THR A 64 15.90 4.19 -6.66
CA THR A 64 16.07 5.59 -7.10
C THR A 64 16.25 5.61 -8.60
N ILE A 65 15.51 6.49 -9.26
CA ILE A 65 15.47 6.61 -10.72
C ILE A 65 15.81 8.06 -11.06
N ALA A 66 16.88 8.25 -11.83
CA ALA A 66 17.28 9.57 -12.33
C ALA A 66 16.16 10.19 -13.19
N ALA A 67 16.18 11.52 -13.36
CA ALA A 67 15.29 12.23 -14.27
C ALA A 67 15.35 11.63 -15.69
N GLY A 68 14.19 11.36 -16.30
CA GLY A 68 14.09 10.69 -17.61
C GLY A 68 14.60 9.24 -17.65
N GLY A 69 15.01 8.67 -16.52
CA GLY A 69 15.61 7.35 -16.42
C GLY A 69 14.60 6.22 -16.23
N ASN A 70 15.12 4.99 -16.14
CA ASN A 70 14.33 3.82 -15.77
C ASN A 70 15.15 2.84 -14.91
N THR A 71 14.45 1.91 -14.26
CA THR A 71 15.08 0.85 -13.45
C THR A 71 14.24 -0.42 -13.53
N ALA A 72 14.92 -1.57 -13.59
CA ALA A 72 14.30 -2.88 -13.61
C ALA A 72 14.11 -3.44 -12.19
N VAL A 73 12.93 -3.97 -11.91
CA VAL A 73 12.60 -4.79 -10.74
C VAL A 73 12.34 -6.20 -11.22
N VAL A 74 13.16 -7.15 -10.80
CA VAL A 74 13.05 -8.56 -11.20
C VAL A 74 12.30 -9.34 -10.12
N SER A 75 11.21 -9.97 -10.53
CA SER A 75 10.45 -10.93 -9.73
C SER A 75 11.17 -12.29 -9.70
N PRO A 76 11.16 -13.01 -8.56
CA PRO A 76 11.74 -14.36 -8.47
C PRO A 76 10.97 -15.42 -9.27
N VAL A 77 9.77 -15.08 -9.74
CA VAL A 77 8.90 -15.94 -10.56
C VAL A 77 8.32 -15.12 -11.73
N PRO A 78 7.88 -15.77 -12.82
CA PRO A 78 7.16 -15.10 -13.89
C PRO A 78 5.98 -14.27 -13.35
N ILE A 79 5.83 -13.04 -13.86
CA ILE A 79 4.80 -12.12 -13.39
C ILE A 79 3.48 -12.43 -14.10
N PRO A 80 2.38 -12.68 -13.37
CA PRO A 80 1.07 -12.91 -13.99
C PRO A 80 0.47 -11.61 -14.54
N ALA A 81 -0.48 -11.72 -15.47
CA ALA A 81 -1.15 -10.58 -16.09
C ALA A 81 -1.92 -9.68 -15.09
N THR A 82 -2.30 -10.22 -13.94
CA THR A 82 -2.98 -9.51 -12.84
C THR A 82 -2.05 -8.85 -11.85
N ALA A 83 -0.74 -8.92 -12.07
CA ALA A 83 0.17 -8.22 -11.21
C ALA A 83 0.08 -6.71 -11.43
N TYR A 84 0.24 -5.97 -10.35
CA TYR A 84 0.29 -4.52 -10.35
C TYR A 84 1.42 -4.04 -9.44
N LEU A 85 1.94 -2.87 -9.76
CA LEU A 85 2.92 -2.20 -8.92
C LEU A 85 2.19 -1.19 -8.04
N ASP A 86 2.25 -1.40 -6.73
CA ASP A 86 1.84 -0.39 -5.76
C ASP A 86 3.06 0.43 -5.32
N TRP A 87 2.89 1.74 -5.10
CA TRP A 87 4.02 2.61 -4.78
C TRP A 87 3.71 3.73 -3.79
N ASN A 88 4.76 4.20 -3.12
CA ASN A 88 4.88 5.55 -2.62
C ASN A 88 6.14 6.15 -3.26
N TRP A 89 6.01 7.27 -3.97
CA TRP A 89 7.15 7.94 -4.58
C TRP A 89 7.31 9.37 -4.08
N TYR A 90 8.54 9.85 -4.09
CA TYR A 90 8.92 11.18 -3.63
C TYR A 90 10.20 11.63 -4.34
N PHE A 91 10.47 12.94 -4.33
CA PHE A 91 11.74 13.45 -4.84
C PHE A 91 12.92 12.92 -4.04
N THR A 92 13.96 12.45 -4.72
CA THR A 92 15.16 11.93 -4.05
C THR A 92 15.79 13.00 -3.15
N GLY A 93 16.06 12.66 -1.89
CA GLY A 93 16.57 13.58 -0.87
C GLY A 93 15.51 14.50 -0.24
N GLY A 94 14.26 14.45 -0.72
CA GLY A 94 13.13 15.16 -0.14
C GLY A 94 12.43 14.39 0.98
N SER A 95 11.42 15.02 1.57
CA SER A 95 10.51 14.35 2.51
C SER A 95 9.63 13.33 1.79
N VAL A 96 9.38 12.20 2.45
CA VAL A 96 8.48 11.16 1.92
C VAL A 96 7.04 11.57 2.18
N ILE A 97 6.32 11.92 1.10
CA ILE A 97 4.97 12.45 1.18
C ILE A 97 4.06 11.62 0.26
N TRP A 98 2.95 11.10 0.79
CA TRP A 98 2.00 10.29 0.05
C TRP A 98 0.54 10.73 0.24
N PRO A 99 -0.25 10.93 -0.82
CA PRO A 99 0.19 11.08 -2.20
C PRO A 99 1.19 12.25 -2.34
N PRO A 100 2.00 12.28 -3.41
CA PRO A 100 3.02 13.30 -3.62
C PRO A 100 2.42 14.70 -3.53
N ALA A 101 3.04 15.54 -2.70
CA ALA A 101 2.67 16.93 -2.51
C ALA A 101 3.92 17.79 -2.38
N THR A 102 3.82 19.08 -2.69
CA THR A 102 4.97 19.99 -2.68
C THR A 102 4.96 20.81 -1.39
N THR A 103 6.10 20.90 -0.72
CA THR A 103 6.27 21.72 0.49
C THR A 103 6.74 23.13 0.19
N GLY A 104 7.21 23.40 -1.03
CA GLY A 104 7.80 24.66 -1.45
C GLY A 104 7.44 25.06 -2.88
N GLN A 105 7.98 26.19 -3.35
CA GLN A 105 7.82 26.60 -4.75
C GLN A 105 8.39 25.52 -5.65
N VAL A 106 7.61 25.13 -6.64
CA VAL A 106 8.06 24.22 -7.70
C VAL A 106 8.56 25.08 -8.84
N ALA A 107 9.74 24.76 -9.39
CA ALA A 107 10.24 25.48 -10.55
C ALA A 107 9.24 25.35 -11.73
N ALA A 108 9.12 26.42 -12.52
CA ALA A 108 8.33 26.37 -13.74
C ALA A 108 8.74 25.15 -14.60
N ASN A 109 7.75 24.46 -15.18
CA ASN A 109 7.94 23.26 -16.01
C ASN A 109 8.52 22.03 -15.29
N THR A 110 8.43 21.96 -13.95
CA THR A 110 8.73 20.70 -13.25
C THR A 110 7.60 19.72 -13.50
N GLU A 111 7.84 18.78 -14.40
CA GLU A 111 6.97 17.62 -14.60
C GLU A 111 7.45 16.45 -13.75
N ASN A 112 6.50 15.71 -13.20
CA ASN A 112 6.74 14.43 -12.54
C ASN A 112 5.78 13.41 -13.13
N GLY A 113 6.30 12.26 -13.50
CA GLY A 113 5.49 11.14 -13.91
C GLY A 113 6.23 9.85 -13.63
N LEU A 114 5.45 8.83 -13.29
CA LEU A 114 5.94 7.49 -13.05
C LEU A 114 5.06 6.54 -13.82
N GLU A 115 5.69 5.75 -14.67
CA GLU A 115 5.06 4.74 -15.49
C GLU A 115 5.76 3.41 -15.28
N TYR A 116 5.11 2.30 -15.62
CA TYR A 116 5.76 1.00 -15.62
C TYR A 116 5.25 0.10 -16.74
N SER A 117 6.11 -0.82 -17.15
CA SER A 117 5.77 -1.93 -18.05
C SER A 117 6.18 -3.26 -17.41
N ILE A 118 5.47 -4.33 -17.77
CA ILE A 118 5.74 -5.69 -17.30
C ILE A 118 6.11 -6.55 -18.51
N SER A 119 7.24 -7.25 -18.44
CA SER A 119 7.66 -8.21 -19.45
C SER A 119 8.32 -9.42 -18.80
N GLY A 120 7.71 -10.60 -18.94
CA GLY A 120 8.19 -11.84 -18.35
C GLY A 120 8.25 -11.77 -16.81
N SER A 121 9.46 -11.82 -16.25
CA SER A 121 9.71 -11.68 -14.81
C SER A 121 10.15 -10.27 -14.40
N THR A 122 10.15 -9.29 -15.30
CA THR A 122 10.70 -7.95 -15.06
C THR A 122 9.63 -6.88 -15.15
N VAL A 123 9.61 -6.00 -14.15
CA VAL A 123 8.92 -4.71 -14.21
C VAL A 123 9.94 -3.63 -14.51
N THR A 124 9.75 -2.86 -15.56
CA THR A 124 10.56 -1.66 -15.83
C THR A 124 9.79 -0.45 -15.37
N VAL A 125 10.35 0.30 -14.42
CA VAL A 125 9.76 1.53 -13.87
C VAL A 125 10.47 2.72 -14.52
N TYR A 126 9.68 3.65 -15.07
CA TYR A 126 10.16 4.84 -15.78
C TYR A 126 9.86 6.09 -14.95
N ASN A 127 10.86 6.96 -14.84
CA ASN A 127 10.67 8.33 -14.37
C ASN A 127 10.56 9.22 -15.60
N THR A 128 9.34 9.64 -15.94
CA THR A 128 9.08 10.57 -17.06
C THR A 128 9.25 12.03 -16.64
N GLY A 129 9.57 12.27 -15.37
CA GLY A 129 9.78 13.59 -14.81
C GLY A 129 11.18 14.18 -15.03
N SER A 130 11.29 15.45 -14.66
CA SER A 130 12.48 16.29 -14.79
C SER A 130 13.44 16.25 -13.59
N ALA A 131 13.06 15.55 -12.51
CA ALA A 131 13.85 15.40 -11.31
C ALA A 131 14.00 13.93 -10.91
N SER A 132 15.06 13.59 -10.18
CA SER A 132 15.25 12.24 -9.65
C SER A 132 14.20 11.92 -8.59
N ILE A 133 13.66 10.70 -8.66
CA ILE A 133 12.65 10.21 -7.71
C ILE A 133 13.12 8.94 -7.03
N THR A 134 12.66 8.75 -5.80
CA THR A 134 12.79 7.51 -5.07
C THR A 134 11.41 6.88 -4.93
N VAL A 135 11.33 5.58 -5.23
CA VAL A 135 10.09 4.80 -5.30
C VAL A 135 10.19 3.66 -4.32
N ARG A 136 9.35 3.69 -3.28
CA ARG A 136 9.05 2.51 -2.48
C ARG A 136 7.96 1.73 -3.20
N TYR A 137 8.16 0.44 -3.41
CA TYR A 137 7.26 -0.36 -4.23
C TYR A 137 6.89 -1.69 -3.61
N MET A 138 5.72 -2.20 -3.99
CA MET A 138 5.28 -3.58 -3.79
C MET A 138 4.74 -4.10 -5.11
N LEU A 139 5.42 -5.11 -5.68
CA LEU A 139 4.92 -5.86 -6.82
C LEU A 139 3.93 -6.91 -6.30
N CYS A 140 2.66 -6.60 -6.44
CA CYS A 140 1.56 -7.41 -5.96
C CYS A 140 1.03 -8.26 -7.12
N ALA A 141 0.70 -9.52 -6.85
CA ALA A 141 0.00 -10.36 -7.79
C ALA A 141 -1.29 -10.88 -7.16
N ASP A 142 -2.40 -10.61 -7.85
CA ASP A 142 -3.65 -11.32 -7.59
C ASP A 142 -3.70 -12.62 -8.40
N ASN A 143 -4.55 -13.56 -7.99
CA ASN A 143 -4.52 -14.93 -8.46
C ASN A 143 -5.58 -15.22 -9.53
N GLU A 144 -5.57 -14.54 -10.67
CA GLU A 144 -6.45 -14.89 -11.80
C GLU A 144 -6.05 -16.15 -12.58
N ASP A 145 -5.07 -16.91 -12.09
CA ASP A 145 -4.93 -18.30 -12.53
C ASP A 145 -6.14 -19.08 -11.97
N SER A 146 -7.25 -19.03 -12.71
CA SER A 146 -8.57 -19.47 -12.28
C SER A 146 -8.64 -20.98 -12.00
N THR A 147 -7.64 -21.74 -12.46
CA THR A 147 -7.54 -23.18 -12.23
C THR A 147 -6.20 -23.57 -11.58
N PRO A 148 -6.26 -24.26 -10.42
CA PRO A 148 -5.11 -24.95 -9.81
C PRO A 148 -4.29 -25.77 -10.80
N SER A 149 -2.98 -25.90 -10.59
CA SER A 149 -2.29 -27.04 -11.19
C SER A 149 -2.65 -28.32 -10.43
N THR A 150 -2.50 -29.48 -11.07
CA THR A 150 -2.88 -30.78 -10.49
C THR A 150 -1.84 -31.86 -10.78
N GLY A 151 -1.99 -33.03 -10.14
CA GLY A 151 -1.22 -34.24 -10.44
C GLY A 151 0.11 -34.37 -9.69
N GLY A 152 0.40 -33.48 -8.74
CA GLY A 152 1.59 -33.60 -7.89
C GLY A 152 1.27 -34.12 -6.49
N SER A 153 2.33 -34.46 -5.76
CA SER A 153 2.25 -35.04 -4.41
C SER A 153 3.09 -34.27 -3.38
N LYS A 154 4.01 -33.40 -3.83
CA LYS A 154 4.88 -32.65 -2.94
C LYS A 154 4.15 -31.41 -2.43
N ILE A 155 4.14 -31.26 -1.11
CA ILE A 155 3.60 -30.08 -0.42
C ILE A 155 4.73 -29.13 -0.03
N LEU A 156 5.77 -29.68 0.59
CA LEU A 156 6.99 -28.95 0.90
C LEU A 156 7.99 -29.19 -0.23
N PHE A 157 8.53 -28.11 -0.76
CA PHE A 157 9.52 -28.13 -1.81
C PHE A 157 10.66 -27.21 -1.42
N SER A 158 11.89 -27.70 -1.52
CA SER A 158 13.09 -26.88 -1.41
C SER A 158 13.86 -26.95 -2.71
N GLY A 159 14.45 -25.83 -3.13
CA GLY A 159 15.20 -25.73 -4.37
C GLY A 159 16.15 -24.54 -4.39
N ASN A 160 16.74 -24.30 -5.55
CA ASN A 160 17.58 -23.13 -5.81
C ASN A 160 17.15 -22.55 -7.17
N ASP A 161 16.94 -21.24 -7.24
CA ASP A 161 16.48 -20.54 -8.45
C ASP A 161 17.63 -19.98 -9.31
N GLY A 162 18.86 -20.37 -9.00
CA GLY A 162 20.10 -19.86 -9.60
C GLY A 162 20.67 -18.65 -8.86
N ILE A 163 19.91 -18.04 -7.93
CA ILE A 163 20.31 -16.86 -7.16
C ILE A 163 20.33 -17.19 -5.66
N GLN A 164 19.31 -17.90 -5.18
CA GLN A 164 19.16 -18.24 -3.76
C GLN A 164 18.50 -19.60 -3.58
N ASP A 165 18.79 -20.22 -2.44
CA ASP A 165 18.02 -21.36 -1.96
C ASP A 165 16.63 -20.88 -1.51
N PHE A 166 15.62 -21.70 -1.74
CA PHE A 166 14.25 -21.37 -1.35
C PHE A 166 13.49 -22.57 -0.82
N VAL A 167 12.49 -22.26 0.01
CA VAL A 167 11.49 -23.20 0.49
C VAL A 167 10.12 -22.69 0.09
N GLN A 168 9.31 -23.60 -0.42
CA GLN A 168 7.96 -23.35 -0.89
C GLN A 168 7.00 -24.35 -0.25
N ILE A 169 5.88 -23.84 0.26
CA ILE A 169 4.75 -24.64 0.70
C ILE A 169 3.65 -24.47 -0.36
N LYS A 170 3.24 -25.59 -0.96
CA LYS A 170 2.19 -25.63 -1.96
C LYS A 170 0.89 -26.20 -1.41
N ARG A 171 -0.20 -25.89 -2.10
CA ARG A 171 -1.47 -26.59 -1.94
C ARG A 171 -1.29 -28.10 -2.27
N PRO A 172 -1.88 -29.00 -1.48
CA PRO A 172 -1.94 -30.42 -1.78
C PRO A 172 -2.51 -30.72 -3.18
N GLY A 173 -1.93 -31.71 -3.86
CA GLY A 173 -2.34 -32.11 -5.21
C GLY A 173 -1.82 -31.22 -6.35
N SER A 174 -1.20 -30.08 -6.05
CA SER A 174 -0.61 -29.18 -7.06
C SER A 174 0.59 -29.80 -7.77
N SER A 175 0.80 -29.46 -9.04
CA SER A 175 1.88 -29.98 -9.87
C SER A 175 3.26 -29.80 -9.24
N ASP A 176 4.09 -30.85 -9.29
CA ASP A 176 5.46 -30.85 -8.77
C ASP A 176 6.49 -30.26 -9.73
N THR A 177 6.13 -30.11 -11.01
CA THR A 177 7.01 -29.61 -12.09
C THR A 177 6.53 -28.29 -12.68
N SER A 178 5.23 -28.01 -12.63
CA SER A 178 4.60 -26.82 -13.21
C SER A 178 3.70 -26.13 -12.19
N THR A 179 4.25 -25.85 -11.01
CA THR A 179 3.54 -25.13 -9.94
C THR A 179 3.14 -23.73 -10.41
N LYS A 180 1.86 -23.39 -10.27
CA LYS A 180 1.35 -22.04 -10.55
C LYS A 180 1.41 -21.17 -9.31
N LEU A 181 1.41 -19.85 -9.50
CA LEU A 181 1.44 -18.89 -8.40
C LEU A 181 0.28 -19.09 -7.40
N ARG A 182 -0.90 -19.49 -7.88
CA ARG A 182 -2.06 -19.80 -7.03
C ARG A 182 -1.85 -21.04 -6.15
N ASP A 183 -1.03 -21.99 -6.56
CA ASP A 183 -0.73 -23.18 -5.78
C ASP A 183 0.18 -22.88 -4.60
N ILE A 184 0.93 -21.79 -4.67
CA ILE A 184 1.90 -21.40 -3.64
C ILE A 184 1.17 -20.77 -2.46
N LEU A 185 1.30 -21.39 -1.29
CA LEU A 185 0.80 -20.87 -0.02
C LEU A 185 1.86 -20.01 0.67
N LEU A 186 3.12 -20.41 0.58
CA LEU A 186 4.28 -19.69 1.07
C LEU A 186 5.47 -19.96 0.16
N ASP A 187 6.28 -18.93 -0.10
CA ASP A 187 7.56 -19.05 -0.80
C ASP A 187 8.54 -18.06 -0.18
N THR A 188 9.71 -18.54 0.24
CA THR A 188 10.71 -17.71 0.91
C THR A 188 11.34 -16.65 0.01
N ARG A 189 11.14 -16.72 -1.31
CA ARG A 189 11.62 -15.71 -2.26
C ARG A 189 10.71 -14.48 -2.30
N PHE A 190 9.44 -14.63 -1.90
CA PHE A 190 8.48 -13.54 -1.87
C PHE A 190 8.71 -12.62 -0.67
N SER A 191 8.35 -11.35 -0.82
CA SER A 191 8.52 -10.37 0.25
C SER A 191 7.42 -10.52 1.30
N TYR A 192 7.80 -10.66 2.56
CA TYR A 192 6.86 -10.61 3.69
C TYR A 192 6.62 -9.15 4.09
N ILE A 193 5.38 -8.69 3.96
CA ILE A 193 4.99 -7.30 4.26
C ILE A 193 4.04 -7.27 5.47
N PRO A 194 4.54 -7.09 6.71
CA PRO A 194 3.69 -6.92 7.88
C PRO A 194 2.95 -5.57 7.87
N ILE A 195 1.76 -5.56 8.46
CA ILE A 195 1.09 -4.33 8.90
C ILE A 195 1.68 -3.94 10.25
N ILE A 196 2.34 -2.79 10.31
CA ILE A 196 2.97 -2.22 11.50
C ILE A 196 1.95 -1.46 12.34
N ALA A 197 1.07 -0.73 11.67
CA ALA A 197 -0.04 -0.02 12.30
C ALA A 197 -1.19 0.13 11.32
N GLU A 198 -2.42 0.07 11.82
CA GLU A 198 -3.62 0.42 11.07
C GLU A 198 -4.58 1.21 11.96
N GLY A 199 -5.53 1.91 11.35
CA GLY A 199 -6.53 2.63 12.12
C GLY A 199 -7.51 3.41 11.26
N TRP A 200 -8.46 4.02 11.97
CA TRP A 200 -9.39 5.00 11.46
C TRP A 200 -9.13 6.33 12.17
N LEU A 201 -9.00 7.41 11.40
CA LEU A 201 -8.82 8.77 11.90
C LEU A 201 -10.01 9.61 11.47
N ALA A 202 -10.87 9.98 12.40
CA ALA A 202 -11.88 11.01 12.18
C ALA A 202 -11.23 12.41 12.28
N PRO A 203 -11.84 13.46 11.69
CA PRO A 203 -11.38 14.84 11.83
C PRO A 203 -11.28 15.34 13.29
N SER A 204 -12.02 14.72 14.22
CA SER A 204 -11.94 14.98 15.66
C SER A 204 -10.68 14.44 16.31
N ASP A 205 -10.10 13.37 15.76
CA ASP A 205 -8.87 12.75 16.29
C ASP A 205 -7.61 13.54 15.90
N CYS A 206 -7.73 14.38 14.87
CA CYS A 206 -6.67 15.20 14.32
C CYS A 206 -6.55 16.54 15.05
N THR A 207 -6.01 16.49 16.27
CA THR A 207 -5.83 17.63 17.17
C THR A 207 -4.50 18.36 17.00
N GLU A 208 -3.59 17.86 16.17
CA GLU A 208 -2.28 18.48 15.94
C GLU A 208 -2.35 19.51 14.82
N SER A 209 -1.50 20.54 14.89
CA SER A 209 -1.32 21.48 13.79
C SER A 209 -0.73 20.77 12.57
N ALA A 210 -1.21 21.15 11.38
CA ALA A 210 -0.64 20.69 10.12
C ALA A 210 0.83 21.14 10.00
N THR A 211 1.65 20.31 9.36
CA THR A 211 3.07 20.61 9.15
C THR A 211 3.27 21.75 8.16
N SER A 212 2.32 21.94 7.26
CA SER A 212 2.28 23.00 6.27
C SER A 212 0.82 23.33 5.98
N THR A 213 0.53 24.59 5.69
CA THR A 213 -0.80 25.02 5.18
C THR A 213 -1.15 24.33 3.86
N ARG A 214 -0.13 23.81 3.15
CA ARG A 214 -0.29 23.00 1.92
C ARG A 214 -0.75 21.58 2.18
N PHE A 215 -0.78 21.12 3.43
CA PHE A 215 -1.26 19.78 3.79
C PHE A 215 -2.65 19.81 4.43
N GLY A 216 -3.23 20.99 4.64
CA GLY A 216 -4.51 21.20 5.30
C GLY A 216 -4.37 21.86 6.66
N ASN A 217 -5.38 21.69 7.50
CA ASN A 217 -5.52 22.36 8.79
C ASN A 217 -5.63 21.40 9.99
N LYS A 218 -5.78 20.09 9.74
CA LYS A 218 -5.87 19.05 10.76
C LYS A 218 -4.77 18.03 10.58
N ALA A 219 -4.18 17.55 11.66
CA ALA A 219 -3.21 16.46 11.60
C ALA A 219 -3.24 15.52 12.80
N LYS A 220 -2.74 14.31 12.59
CA LYS A 220 -2.48 13.31 13.64
C LYS A 220 -1.22 12.52 13.33
N THR A 221 -0.34 12.40 14.31
CA THR A 221 0.86 11.55 14.23
C THR A 221 0.59 10.17 14.81
N ILE A 222 0.93 9.15 14.02
CA ILE A 222 0.95 7.74 14.42
C ILE A 222 2.39 7.31 14.53
N SER A 223 2.86 7.09 15.75
CA SER A 223 4.22 6.61 16.01
C SER A 223 4.26 5.09 16.08
N PHE A 224 5.38 4.50 15.67
CA PHE A 224 5.64 3.07 15.72
C PHE A 224 7.13 2.80 15.93
N THR A 225 7.44 1.60 16.42
CA THR A 225 8.82 1.14 16.54
C THR A 225 9.27 0.56 15.21
N ASN A 226 10.41 1.04 14.70
CA ASN A 226 11.00 0.50 13.48
C ASN A 226 12.18 -0.42 13.80
N THR A 227 12.02 -1.70 13.47
CA THR A 227 12.99 -2.77 13.71
C THR A 227 13.58 -3.29 12.40
N GLY A 228 13.97 -2.39 11.49
CA GLY A 228 14.65 -2.75 10.24
C GLY A 228 13.75 -2.84 9.01
N PHE A 229 12.73 -2.00 8.92
CA PHE A 229 11.85 -1.92 7.75
C PHE A 229 11.74 -0.50 7.18
N ILE A 230 11.35 -0.39 5.92
CA ILE A 230 11.01 0.86 5.24
C ILE A 230 9.49 1.03 5.31
N PRO A 231 8.97 2.11 5.95
CA PRO A 231 7.52 2.32 6.04
C PRO A 231 6.89 2.59 4.67
N PHE A 232 5.81 1.88 4.38
CA PHE A 232 5.02 2.03 3.17
C PHE A 232 3.56 2.26 3.55
N VAL A 233 2.99 3.38 3.12
CA VAL A 233 1.66 3.82 3.56
C VAL A 233 0.63 3.63 2.47
N LYS A 234 -0.49 3.03 2.84
CA LYS A 234 -1.71 3.07 2.07
C LYS A 234 -2.81 3.66 2.92
N MET A 235 -3.65 4.47 2.29
CA MET A 235 -4.81 5.05 2.94
C MET A 235 -5.95 5.21 1.96
N ILE A 236 -7.17 5.23 2.49
CA ILE A 236 -8.39 5.54 1.75
C ILE A 236 -9.18 6.55 2.58
N VAL A 237 -9.81 7.49 1.89
CA VAL A 237 -10.51 8.62 2.50
C VAL A 237 -12.00 8.39 2.38
N LYS A 238 -12.72 8.45 3.50
CA LYS A 238 -14.18 8.56 3.45
C LYS A 238 -14.53 10.03 3.27
N GLN A 239 -15.38 10.33 2.31
CA GLN A 239 -15.90 11.67 2.08
C GLN A 239 -17.38 11.60 1.76
N ASN A 240 -18.11 12.67 2.04
CA ASN A 240 -19.47 12.84 1.56
C ASN A 240 -19.45 13.94 0.51
N THR A 241 -19.77 13.62 -0.74
CA THR A 241 -19.83 14.66 -1.76
C THR A 241 -21.27 15.08 -2.03
N SER A 242 -21.44 16.37 -2.31
CA SER A 242 -22.75 16.94 -2.64
C SER A 242 -23.42 16.25 -3.84
N THR A 243 -22.64 15.75 -4.80
CA THR A 243 -23.13 15.13 -6.04
C THR A 243 -23.23 13.61 -5.98
N ALA A 244 -22.38 12.93 -5.20
CA ALA A 244 -22.23 11.47 -5.27
C ALA A 244 -22.42 10.76 -3.91
N GLY A 245 -22.74 11.52 -2.86
CA GLY A 245 -23.03 11.01 -1.53
C GLY A 245 -21.80 10.46 -0.81
N LEU A 246 -22.03 9.57 0.14
CA LEU A 246 -20.98 8.91 0.94
C LEU A 246 -20.15 7.96 0.09
N GLN A 247 -18.84 8.18 0.05
CA GLN A 247 -17.90 7.40 -0.77
C GLN A 247 -16.56 7.20 -0.09
N TYR A 248 -15.88 6.12 -0.48
CA TYR A 248 -14.46 5.91 -0.21
C TYR A 248 -13.67 6.23 -1.47
N ARG A 249 -12.65 7.07 -1.34
CA ARG A 249 -11.84 7.55 -2.46
C ARG A 249 -10.36 7.45 -2.15
N GLU A 250 -9.58 7.34 -3.21
CA GLU A 250 -8.13 7.44 -3.15
C GLU A 250 -7.71 8.79 -2.53
N PRO A 251 -6.62 8.80 -1.75
CA PRO A 251 -6.13 10.03 -1.18
C PRO A 251 -5.55 10.91 -2.28
N ARG A 252 -5.75 12.23 -2.16
CA ARG A 252 -5.21 13.20 -3.11
C ARG A 252 -4.62 14.40 -2.38
N SER A 253 -3.48 14.87 -2.90
CA SER A 253 -3.00 16.21 -2.60
C SER A 253 -3.76 17.20 -3.48
N ARG A 254 -4.88 17.73 -2.99
CA ARG A 254 -5.69 18.72 -3.73
C ARG A 254 -5.15 20.13 -3.51
N MET A 255 -3.99 20.43 -4.08
CA MET A 255 -3.37 21.73 -3.91
C MET A 255 -4.03 22.78 -4.80
N LEU A 256 -4.44 23.89 -4.22
CA LEU A 256 -4.98 25.05 -4.91
C LEU A 256 -3.92 26.15 -5.01
N VAL A 257 -3.76 26.68 -6.23
CA VAL A 257 -2.76 27.72 -6.55
C VAL A 257 -3.46 28.89 -7.21
N PHE A 258 -3.26 30.09 -6.68
CA PHE A 258 -3.87 31.31 -7.20
C PHE A 258 -3.03 32.54 -6.89
N TYR A 259 -3.19 33.60 -7.68
CA TYR A 259 -2.62 34.90 -7.36
C TYR A 259 -3.56 35.62 -6.38
N GLY A 260 -3.01 36.17 -5.31
CA GLY A 260 -3.71 37.08 -4.41
C GLY A 260 -3.02 38.44 -4.39
N SER A 261 -3.51 39.35 -3.54
CA SER A 261 -2.97 40.71 -3.40
C SER A 261 -1.49 40.75 -2.98
N SER A 262 -1.00 39.69 -2.32
CA SER A 262 0.39 39.52 -1.88
C SER A 262 1.23 38.60 -2.79
N GLY A 263 0.73 38.24 -3.98
CA GLY A 263 1.42 37.36 -4.92
C GLY A 263 0.86 35.93 -4.95
N LEU A 264 1.71 34.95 -5.29
CA LEU A 264 1.28 33.57 -5.49
C LEU A 264 0.96 32.87 -4.15
N ASN A 265 -0.28 32.42 -4.00
CA ASN A 265 -0.80 31.74 -2.82
C ASN A 265 -0.99 30.24 -3.09
N TRP A 266 -0.68 29.45 -2.08
CA TRP A 266 -0.77 27.99 -2.09
C TRP A 266 -1.53 27.55 -0.86
N THR A 267 -2.60 26.80 -1.06
CA THR A 267 -3.38 26.22 0.04
C THR A 267 -3.85 24.83 -0.33
N GLN A 268 -4.05 23.98 0.67
CA GLN A 268 -4.74 22.72 0.43
C GLN A 268 -6.23 22.99 0.26
N GLY A 269 -6.81 22.47 -0.81
CA GLY A 269 -8.24 22.45 -0.99
C GLY A 269 -8.93 21.41 -0.10
N ASN A 270 -10.25 21.58 0.06
CA ASN A 270 -11.12 20.57 0.66
C ASN A 270 -10.96 19.22 -0.05
N GLU A 271 -11.18 18.11 0.66
CA GLU A 271 -10.84 16.73 0.23
C GLU A 271 -9.34 16.39 0.25
N GLY A 272 -8.47 17.38 0.49
CA GLY A 272 -7.03 17.16 0.52
C GLY A 272 -6.59 16.32 1.72
N THR A 273 -5.91 15.21 1.44
CA THR A 273 -5.34 14.32 2.47
C THR A 273 -3.93 13.91 2.10
N VAL A 274 -3.00 14.03 3.05
CA VAL A 274 -1.58 13.77 2.83
C VAL A 274 -1.01 13.02 4.03
N ALA A 275 -0.06 12.13 3.80
CA ALA A 275 0.72 11.45 4.82
C ALA A 275 2.18 11.86 4.68
N LEU A 276 2.74 12.44 5.72
CA LEU A 276 4.18 12.67 5.85
C LEU A 276 4.80 11.47 6.56
N ILE A 277 5.64 10.73 5.86
CA ILE A 277 6.16 9.44 6.28
C ILE A 277 7.60 9.64 6.77
N SER A 278 7.87 9.21 8.00
CA SER A 278 9.23 9.09 8.54
C SER A 278 9.54 7.63 8.84
N ASN A 279 10.75 7.36 9.34
CA ASN A 279 11.14 6.00 9.72
C ASN A 279 10.42 5.48 10.97
N THR A 280 9.87 6.35 11.83
CA THR A 280 9.29 5.95 13.12
C THR A 280 7.89 6.51 13.35
N SER A 281 7.36 7.24 12.37
CA SER A 281 6.02 7.81 12.45
C SER A 281 5.46 8.13 11.08
N VAL A 282 4.14 8.20 11.00
CA VAL A 282 3.43 8.82 9.89
C VAL A 282 2.53 9.91 10.47
N LYS A 283 2.69 11.13 9.96
CA LYS A 283 1.76 12.22 10.27
C LYS A 283 0.77 12.35 9.13
N PHE A 284 -0.49 12.02 9.43
CA PHE A 284 -1.61 12.17 8.50
C PHE A 284 -2.18 13.58 8.63
N HIS A 285 -2.49 14.20 7.50
CA HIS A 285 -3.06 15.53 7.38
C HIS A 285 -4.39 15.46 6.63
N MET A 286 -5.34 16.29 7.06
CA MET A 286 -6.64 16.49 6.44
C MET A 286 -6.90 17.98 6.29
N CYS A 287 -7.52 18.36 5.18
CA CYS A 287 -8.12 19.68 4.99
C CYS A 287 -9.64 19.59 5.14
N THR A 288 -10.19 20.34 6.09
CA THR A 288 -11.64 20.47 6.32
C THR A 288 -12.05 21.93 6.33
N GLY A 289 -13.18 22.28 5.73
CA GLY A 289 -13.71 23.66 5.66
C GLY A 289 -12.84 24.64 4.85
N GLY A 290 -11.94 24.12 4.03
CA GLY A 290 -11.21 24.84 2.99
C GLY A 290 -12.00 24.98 1.70
N ASN A 291 -11.35 25.47 0.64
CA ASN A 291 -12.03 25.67 -0.64
C ASN A 291 -11.83 24.46 -1.55
N THR A 292 -12.80 24.10 -2.40
CA THR A 292 -12.63 23.00 -3.37
C THR A 292 -12.23 23.49 -4.75
N TRP A 293 -12.59 24.72 -5.11
CA TRP A 293 -12.47 25.24 -6.47
C TRP A 293 -12.10 26.72 -6.52
N ILE A 294 -11.39 27.10 -7.58
CA ILE A 294 -11.07 28.48 -7.92
C ILE A 294 -11.64 28.76 -9.31
N ASP A 295 -12.52 29.76 -9.41
CA ASP A 295 -13.07 30.24 -10.67
C ASP A 295 -11.96 30.85 -11.54
N PRO A 296 -11.63 30.22 -12.68
CA PRO A 296 -10.59 30.73 -13.56
C PRO A 296 -10.91 32.11 -14.15
N ALA A 297 -12.19 32.47 -14.26
CA ALA A 297 -12.63 33.78 -14.74
C ALA A 297 -12.50 34.87 -13.67
N ASN A 298 -12.47 34.48 -12.39
CA ASN A 298 -12.37 35.39 -11.25
C ASN A 298 -11.41 34.84 -10.19
N PRO A 299 -10.11 34.66 -10.52
CA PRO A 299 -9.17 33.92 -9.66
C PRO A 299 -8.95 34.58 -8.29
N ASN A 300 -9.26 35.87 -8.16
CA ASN A 300 -9.09 36.66 -6.94
C ASN A 300 -10.36 36.71 -6.05
N SER A 301 -11.53 36.28 -6.55
CA SER A 301 -12.82 36.44 -5.86
C SER A 301 -13.78 35.25 -5.98
N GLY A 302 -13.54 34.32 -6.91
CA GLY A 302 -14.39 33.17 -7.17
C GLY A 302 -13.86 31.88 -6.53
N ILE A 303 -13.44 31.95 -5.28
CA ILE A 303 -13.11 30.74 -4.53
C ILE A 303 -14.40 30.15 -3.97
N ARG A 304 -14.72 28.90 -4.31
CA ARG A 304 -15.97 28.24 -3.93
C ARG A 304 -15.71 27.04 -3.05
N ASP A 305 -16.59 26.88 -2.06
CA ASP A 305 -16.68 25.67 -1.24
C ASP A 305 -17.80 24.78 -1.79
N ALA A 306 -17.48 23.51 -1.94
CA ALA A 306 -18.44 22.43 -2.13
C ALA A 306 -18.12 21.45 -1.01
N GLY A 307 -19.11 21.15 -0.15
CA GLY A 307 -18.95 20.50 1.14
C GLY A 307 -18.51 19.03 1.07
N ASP A 308 -17.30 18.80 0.56
CA ASP A 308 -16.71 17.50 0.29
C ASP A 308 -15.66 17.13 1.35
N ASP A 309 -15.80 17.64 2.57
CA ASP A 309 -14.82 17.41 3.64
C ASP A 309 -14.51 15.92 3.86
N PRO A 310 -13.23 15.57 4.10
CA PRO A 310 -12.89 14.22 4.51
C PRO A 310 -13.56 13.92 5.86
N LEU A 311 -14.39 12.87 5.87
CA LEU A 311 -15.00 12.32 7.07
C LEU A 311 -14.04 11.44 7.87
N GLY A 312 -12.92 11.07 7.26
CA GLY A 312 -11.80 10.45 7.94
C GLY A 312 -10.92 9.62 7.00
N ILE A 313 -9.82 9.13 7.56
CA ILE A 313 -8.80 8.35 6.87
C ILE A 313 -8.74 6.95 7.49
N ARG A 314 -8.94 5.92 6.67
CA ARG A 314 -8.51 4.56 7.01
C ARG A 314 -7.08 4.41 6.51
N TYR A 315 -6.15 4.04 7.38
CA TYR A 315 -4.74 3.89 7.01
C TYR A 315 -4.20 2.51 7.36
N TYR A 316 -3.16 2.12 6.61
CA TYR A 316 -2.31 0.96 6.82
C TYR A 316 -0.86 1.39 6.63
N ILE A 317 -0.03 1.16 7.64
CA ILE A 317 1.42 1.35 7.59
C ILE A 317 2.02 -0.05 7.49
N PHE A 318 2.62 -0.34 6.35
CA PHE A 318 3.33 -1.57 6.06
C PHE A 318 4.83 -1.41 6.30
N GLY A 319 5.51 -2.51 6.65
CA GLY A 319 6.95 -2.55 6.74
C GLY A 319 7.55 -3.32 5.57
N ILE A 320 8.29 -2.66 4.68
CA ILE A 320 9.09 -3.35 3.65
C ILE A 320 10.40 -3.81 4.32
N PRO A 321 10.72 -5.11 4.36
CA PRO A 321 11.98 -5.59 4.95
C PRO A 321 13.20 -5.01 4.23
N THR A 322 14.21 -4.58 4.99
CA THR A 322 15.49 -4.09 4.42
C THR A 322 16.49 -5.20 4.13
N SER A 323 16.26 -6.39 4.66
CA SER A 323 16.96 -7.64 4.38
C SER A 323 15.96 -8.80 4.39
N LEU A 324 16.19 -9.81 3.55
CA LEU A 324 15.54 -11.11 3.64
C LEU A 324 16.41 -12.06 4.47
#